data_AF-F4Q398-F1
#
_entry.id   AF-F4Q398-F1
#
_cell.length_a   1.000
_cell.length_b   1.000
_cell.length_c   1.000
_cell.angle_alpha   90.00
_cell.angle_beta   90.00
_cell.angle_gamma   90.00
#
_symmetry.space_group_name_H-M   'P 1'
#
loop_
_entity.id
_entity.type
_entity.pdbx_description
1 polymer ?
#
loop_
_entity_poly.entity_id
_entity_poly.type
_entity_poly.pdbx_seq_one_letter_code
_entity_poly.pdbx_strand_id
1 'polypeptide(L)'
;MPVSTIIQKQDIIKYKKIFHFLWGVKRIEYSLTSIWRKTRSYSDILSNLKGFTKDIQRSHLLTNEMIHFMTNFHYYVMFEVIECSWEKLCKQVNEATDLDQLIEAHSKFLYEIGTKTFLTNSETCYDSFKKVLSIITKFTTLQTNVCILAHAIKKEQILTDSHYVKINRELTNYKTQLNSIANDYKHYFDLFEKELSKLKIHQDVNPISLLYMLDFNEYYSNTNQDDE
;
A
#
# COMPACT_ATOMS: atom_id res chain seq x y z
N MET A 1 -9.89 29.55 24.03
CA MET A 1 -10.52 28.49 24.85
C MET A 1 -9.40 27.58 25.33
N PRO A 2 -9.38 27.14 26.60
CA PRO A 2 -8.23 26.51 27.26
C PRO A 2 -7.52 25.37 26.47
N VAL A 3 -8.26 24.64 25.63
CA VAL A 3 -7.71 23.58 24.75
C VAL A 3 -6.76 24.12 23.65
N SER A 4 -6.95 25.35 23.19
CA SER A 4 -6.09 25.96 22.15
C SER A 4 -4.68 26.32 22.66
N THR A 5 -4.47 26.27 23.98
CA THR A 5 -3.14 26.46 24.59
C THR A 5 -2.32 25.17 24.51
N ILE A 6 -2.98 24.01 24.59
CA ILE A 6 -2.35 22.69 24.47
C ILE A 6 -2.18 22.33 23.00
N ILE A 7 -3.23 22.47 22.19
CA ILE A 7 -3.20 22.16 20.75
C ILE A 7 -2.84 23.43 19.98
N GLN A 8 -1.57 23.54 19.59
CA GLN A 8 -1.09 24.71 18.89
C GLN A 8 -1.46 24.65 17.39
N LYS A 9 -1.47 25.80 16.71
CA LYS A 9 -1.78 25.87 15.26
C LYS A 9 -0.85 24.99 14.41
N GLN A 10 0.39 24.81 14.84
CA GLN A 10 1.37 23.94 14.19
C GLN A 10 1.01 22.45 14.27
N ASP A 11 0.30 22.03 15.32
CA ASP A 11 -0.09 20.63 15.50
C ASP A 11 -1.24 20.24 14.57
N ILE A 12 -2.12 21.19 14.24
CA ILE A 12 -3.16 21.01 13.22
C ILE A 12 -2.53 20.64 11.86
N ILE A 13 -1.37 21.24 11.53
CA ILE A 13 -0.65 20.93 10.29
C ILE A 13 -0.12 19.48 10.33
N LYS A 14 0.42 19.03 11.48
CA LYS A 14 0.88 17.65 11.67
C LYS A 14 -0.28 16.65 11.56
N TYR A 15 -1.39 16.91 12.24
CA TYR A 15 -2.60 16.09 12.13
C TYR A 15 -3.10 15.99 10.69
N LYS A 16 -3.12 17.11 9.95
CA LYS A 16 -3.53 17.12 8.54
C LYS A 16 -2.61 16.26 7.67
N LYS A 17 -1.29 16.31 7.90
CA LYS A 17 -0.33 15.45 7.19
C LYS A 17 -0.57 13.97 7.48
N ILE A 18 -0.71 13.61 8.75
CA ILE A 18 -1.01 12.24 9.19
C ILE A 18 -2.34 11.76 8.58
N PHE A 19 -3.40 12.56 8.66
CA PHE A 19 -4.69 12.23 8.09
C PHE A 19 -4.63 11.99 6.58
N HIS A 20 -3.98 12.87 5.82
CA HIS A 20 -3.82 12.67 4.37
C HIS A 20 -3.08 11.39 4.02
N PHE A 21 -2.05 11.06 4.80
CA PHE A 21 -1.30 9.82 4.65
C PHE A 21 -2.20 8.60 4.89
N LEU A 22 -2.85 8.52 6.05
CA LEU A 22 -3.75 7.42 6.42
C LEU A 22 -4.88 7.25 5.40
N TRP A 23 -5.48 8.37 5.00
CA TRP A 23 -6.53 8.39 3.99
C TRP A 23 -6.04 7.94 2.62
N GLY A 24 -4.82 8.32 2.24
CA GLY A 24 -4.17 7.84 1.02
C GLY A 24 -4.04 6.32 1.00
N VAL A 25 -3.48 5.75 2.07
CA VAL A 25 -3.33 4.30 2.24
C VAL A 25 -4.68 3.59 2.16
N LYS A 26 -5.68 4.06 2.92
CA LYS A 26 -7.01 3.41 2.94
C LYS A 26 -7.71 3.46 1.59
N ARG A 27 -7.58 4.56 0.85
CA ARG A 27 -8.16 4.68 -0.51
C ARG A 27 -7.53 3.70 -1.48
N ILE A 28 -6.21 3.50 -1.42
CA ILE A 28 -5.51 2.55 -2.30
C ILE A 28 -5.93 1.12 -1.97
N GLU A 29 -5.96 0.76 -0.68
CA GLU A 29 -6.44 -0.56 -0.21
C GLU A 29 -7.87 -0.85 -0.71
N TYR A 30 -8.77 0.12 -0.56
CA TYR A 30 -10.15 0.01 -1.04
C TYR A 30 -10.22 -0.13 -2.57
N SER A 31 -9.48 0.70 -3.31
CA SER A 31 -9.44 0.64 -4.78
C SER A 31 -8.96 -0.71 -5.27
N LEU A 32 -7.86 -1.22 -4.69
CA LEU A 32 -7.26 -2.50 -5.03
C LEU A 32 -8.20 -3.67 -4.75
N THR A 33 -8.82 -3.69 -3.56
CA THR A 33 -9.78 -4.73 -3.19
C THR A 33 -11.03 -4.70 -4.06
N SER A 34 -11.52 -3.50 -4.38
CA SER A 34 -12.69 -3.30 -5.25
C SER A 34 -12.43 -3.80 -6.66
N ILE A 35 -11.27 -3.46 -7.23
CA ILE A 35 -10.93 -3.90 -8.59
C ILE A 35 -10.64 -5.40 -8.66
N TRP A 36 -9.99 -5.97 -7.64
CA TRP A 36 -9.77 -7.41 -7.54
C TRP A 36 -11.09 -8.20 -7.60
N ARG A 37 -12.11 -7.78 -6.84
CA ARG A 37 -13.44 -8.40 -6.87
C ARG A 37 -14.08 -8.32 -8.25
N LYS A 38 -13.95 -7.18 -8.93
CA LYS A 38 -14.45 -6.99 -10.31
C LYS A 38 -13.71 -7.88 -11.30
N THR A 39 -12.38 -7.87 -11.30
CA THR A 39 -11.58 -8.72 -12.19
C THR A 39 -11.91 -10.20 -11.97
N ARG A 40 -12.08 -10.63 -10.71
CA ARG A 40 -12.49 -12.00 -10.36
C ARG A 40 -13.85 -12.37 -10.98
N SER A 41 -14.82 -11.45 -11.00
CA SER A 41 -16.12 -11.68 -11.64
C SER A 41 -16.07 -11.83 -13.15
N TYR A 42 -15.00 -11.34 -13.79
CA TYR A 42 -14.75 -11.45 -15.23
C TYR A 42 -13.72 -12.54 -15.57
N SER A 43 -13.25 -13.31 -14.59
CA SER A 43 -12.18 -14.29 -14.78
C SER A 43 -12.51 -15.29 -15.88
N ASP A 44 -13.73 -15.82 -15.93
CA ASP A 44 -14.11 -16.83 -16.92
C ASP A 44 -14.01 -16.29 -18.36
N ILE A 45 -14.47 -15.05 -18.58
CA ILE A 45 -14.40 -14.39 -19.89
C ILE A 45 -12.95 -14.16 -20.29
N LEU A 46 -12.13 -13.68 -19.36
CA LEU A 46 -10.74 -13.36 -19.61
C LEU A 46 -9.88 -14.61 -19.82
N SER A 47 -10.16 -15.69 -19.10
CA SER A 47 -9.46 -16.98 -19.24
C SER A 47 -9.79 -17.70 -20.54
N ASN A 48 -10.98 -17.45 -21.13
CA ASN A 48 -11.39 -18.00 -22.43
C ASN A 48 -10.71 -17.30 -23.62
N LEU A 49 -10.02 -16.17 -23.41
CA LEU A 49 -9.26 -15.50 -24.46
C LEU A 49 -7.97 -16.27 -24.74
N LYS A 50 -7.83 -16.74 -25.99
CA LYS A 50 -6.68 -17.54 -26.43
C LYS A 50 -5.36 -16.81 -26.11
N GLY A 51 -4.46 -17.51 -25.41
CA GLY A 51 -3.12 -17.01 -25.09
C GLY A 51 -3.05 -16.02 -23.94
N PHE A 52 -4.16 -15.68 -23.27
CA PHE A 52 -4.20 -14.67 -22.21
C PHE A 52 -4.29 -15.25 -20.79
N THR A 53 -4.59 -16.54 -20.66
CA THR A 53 -4.79 -17.22 -19.36
C THR A 53 -3.61 -17.05 -18.41
N LYS A 54 -2.36 -17.17 -18.91
CA LYS A 54 -1.15 -17.02 -18.09
C LYS A 54 -0.98 -15.60 -17.56
N ASP A 55 -1.31 -14.59 -18.37
CA ASP A 55 -1.20 -13.18 -17.98
C ASP A 55 -2.25 -12.82 -16.91
N ILE A 56 -3.45 -13.41 -16.98
CA ILE A 56 -4.48 -13.29 -15.93
C ILE A 56 -4.05 -13.97 -14.62
N GLN A 57 -3.49 -15.17 -14.70
CA GLN A 57 -2.98 -15.86 -13.51
C GLN A 57 -1.88 -15.04 -12.82
N ARG A 58 -0.90 -14.54 -13.59
CA ARG A 58 0.15 -13.67 -13.08
C ARG A 58 -0.42 -12.39 -12.47
N SER A 59 -1.42 -11.80 -13.11
CA SER A 59 -2.11 -10.63 -12.57
C SER A 59 -2.79 -10.92 -11.22
N HIS A 60 -3.40 -12.10 -11.06
CA HIS A 60 -4.00 -12.49 -9.78
C HIS A 60 -2.96 -12.67 -8.68
N LEU A 61 -1.82 -13.29 -8.98
CA LEU A 61 -0.71 -13.42 -8.03
C LEU A 61 -0.22 -12.04 -7.57
N LEU A 62 0.08 -11.15 -8.52
CA LEU A 62 0.51 -9.78 -8.22
C LEU A 62 -0.54 -9.01 -7.40
N THR A 63 -1.84 -9.20 -7.70
CA THR A 63 -2.92 -8.58 -6.93
C THR A 63 -2.92 -9.09 -5.47
N ASN A 64 -2.73 -10.38 -5.26
CA ASN A 64 -2.71 -10.98 -3.93
C ASN A 64 -1.51 -10.46 -3.12
N GLU A 65 -0.32 -10.38 -3.73
CA GLU A 65 0.87 -9.79 -3.11
C GLU A 65 0.62 -8.34 -2.68
N MET A 66 0.06 -7.51 -3.57
CA MET A 66 -0.26 -6.11 -3.27
C MET A 66 -1.34 -5.98 -2.17
N ILE A 67 -2.37 -6.84 -2.17
CA ILE A 67 -3.41 -6.84 -1.12
C ILE A 67 -2.80 -7.23 0.23
N HIS A 68 -1.95 -8.26 0.25
CA HIS A 68 -1.25 -8.71 1.45
C HIS A 68 -0.41 -7.58 2.03
N PHE A 69 0.43 -6.93 1.20
CA PHE A 69 1.20 -5.76 1.60
C PHE A 69 0.32 -4.67 2.21
N MET A 70 -0.73 -4.23 1.49
CA MET A 70 -1.60 -3.14 1.96
C MET A 70 -2.31 -3.49 3.27
N THR A 71 -2.72 -4.75 3.43
CA THR A 71 -3.40 -5.24 4.63
C THR A 71 -2.46 -5.23 5.83
N ASN A 72 -1.26 -5.79 5.71
CA ASN A 72 -0.27 -5.81 6.78
C ASN A 72 0.19 -4.40 7.14
N PHE A 73 0.37 -3.54 6.14
CA PHE A 73 0.70 -2.15 6.37
C PHE A 73 -0.41 -1.41 7.15
N HIS A 74 -1.68 -1.65 6.81
CA HIS A 74 -2.81 -1.11 7.56
C HIS A 74 -2.77 -1.57 9.02
N TYR A 75 -2.59 -2.88 9.26
CA TYR A 75 -2.53 -3.44 10.61
C TYR A 75 -1.42 -2.80 11.45
N TYR A 76 -0.21 -2.71 10.89
CA TYR A 76 0.91 -2.03 11.53
C TYR A 76 0.54 -0.60 11.95
N VAL A 77 0.00 0.19 11.03
CA VAL A 77 -0.35 1.59 11.31
C VAL A 77 -1.44 1.71 12.37
N MET A 78 -2.47 0.88 12.32
CA MET A 78 -3.58 0.96 13.28
C MET A 78 -3.17 0.51 14.68
N PHE A 79 -2.55 -0.67 14.80
CA PHE A 79 -2.34 -1.31 16.10
C PHE A 79 -1.00 -0.97 16.73
N GLU A 80 0.07 -0.82 15.95
CA GLU A 80 1.42 -0.63 16.53
C GLU A 80 1.89 0.82 16.55
N VAL A 81 1.30 1.64 15.66
CA VAL A 81 1.55 3.07 15.61
C VAL A 81 0.47 3.81 16.37
N ILE A 82 -0.77 3.79 15.90
CA ILE A 82 -1.83 4.64 16.45
C ILE A 82 -2.21 4.19 17.87
N GLU A 83 -2.59 2.92 18.06
CA GLU A 83 -3.08 2.44 19.36
C GLU A 83 -1.99 2.52 20.45
N CYS A 84 -0.77 2.03 20.17
CA CYS A 84 0.33 2.12 21.13
C CYS A 84 0.72 3.57 21.49
N SER A 85 0.73 4.50 20.51
CA SER A 85 1.03 5.90 20.82
C SER A 85 -0.12 6.57 21.57
N TRP A 86 -1.37 6.18 21.31
CA TRP A 86 -2.54 6.65 22.05
C TRP A 86 -2.51 6.21 23.52
N GLU A 87 -2.22 4.94 23.80
CA GLU A 87 -2.10 4.42 25.17
C GLU A 87 -1.05 5.20 25.98
N LYS A 88 0.12 5.45 25.37
CA LYS A 88 1.18 6.27 25.99
C LYS A 88 0.73 7.69 26.27
N LEU A 89 0.01 8.32 25.34
CA LEU A 89 -0.53 9.67 25.53
C LEU A 89 -1.49 9.70 26.71
N CYS A 90 -2.45 8.76 26.77
CA CYS A 90 -3.41 8.68 27.87
C CYS A 90 -2.71 8.54 29.22
N LYS A 91 -1.69 7.68 29.32
CA LYS A 91 -0.89 7.53 30.53
C LYS A 91 -0.21 8.83 30.93
N GLN A 92 0.52 9.47 30.00
CA GLN A 92 1.25 10.71 30.26
C GLN A 92 0.32 11.86 30.63
N VAL A 93 -0.86 11.95 30.01
CA VAL A 93 -1.87 12.96 30.34
C VAL A 93 -2.45 12.75 31.74
N ASN A 94 -2.66 11.50 32.16
CA ASN A 94 -3.17 11.19 33.51
C ASN A 94 -2.13 11.44 34.61
N GLU A 95 -0.84 11.27 34.29
CA GLU A 95 0.28 11.50 35.21
C GLU A 95 0.74 12.96 35.25
N ALA A 96 0.30 13.79 34.29
CA ALA A 96 0.75 15.17 34.15
C ALA A 96 0.31 16.05 35.33
N THR A 97 1.26 16.75 35.93
CA THR A 97 1.01 17.66 37.07
C THR A 97 0.82 19.12 36.66
N ASP A 98 1.23 19.47 35.45
CA ASP A 98 1.19 20.83 34.93
C ASP A 98 0.89 20.87 33.43
N LEU A 99 0.70 22.09 32.90
CA LEU A 99 0.33 22.32 31.51
C LEU A 99 1.47 21.97 30.54
N ASP A 100 2.72 22.18 30.93
CA ASP A 100 3.88 21.96 30.06
C ASP A 100 4.06 20.47 29.78
N GLN A 101 3.84 19.63 30.80
CA GLN A 101 3.81 18.17 30.66
C GLN A 101 2.71 17.69 29.70
N LEU A 102 1.53 18.33 29.71
CA LEU A 102 0.46 18.02 28.74
C LEU A 102 0.86 18.38 27.30
N ILE A 103 1.50 19.53 27.11
CA ILE A 103 1.98 19.98 25.80
C ILE A 103 3.09 19.04 25.29
N GLU A 104 4.00 18.63 26.16
CA GLU A 104 5.07 17.70 25.82
C GLU A 104 4.52 16.32 25.45
N ALA A 105 3.61 15.77 26.26
CA ALA A 105 2.96 14.49 25.98
C ALA A 105 2.26 14.48 24.61
N HIS A 106 1.52 15.55 24.30
CA HIS A 106 0.85 15.72 23.01
C HIS A 106 1.84 15.86 21.84
N SER A 107 2.90 16.63 22.03
CA SER A 107 3.96 16.80 21.03
C SER A 107 4.68 15.48 20.74
N LYS A 108 4.95 14.68 21.78
CA LYS A 108 5.55 13.35 21.67
C LYS A 108 4.63 12.37 20.96
N PHE A 109 3.33 12.37 21.25
CA PHE A 109 2.34 11.56 20.54
C PHE A 109 2.38 11.80 19.02
N LEU A 110 2.34 13.07 18.60
CA LEU A 110 2.40 13.42 17.18
C LEU A 110 3.75 13.08 16.54
N TYR A 111 4.84 13.26 17.28
CA TYR A 111 6.17 12.87 16.84
C TYR A 111 6.26 11.35 16.63
N GLU A 112 5.81 10.53 17.59
CA GLU A 112 5.82 9.06 17.48
C GLU A 112 5.02 8.56 16.28
N ILE A 113 3.84 9.13 15.98
CA ILE A 113 3.08 8.74 14.80
C ILE A 113 3.83 9.13 13.53
N GLY A 114 4.36 10.36 13.45
CA GLY A 114 5.10 10.83 12.28
C GLY A 114 6.35 10.02 11.98
N THR A 115 7.08 9.63 13.03
CA THR A 115 8.30 8.84 12.93
C THR A 115 8.01 7.42 12.45
N LYS A 116 7.05 6.75 13.09
CA LYS A 116 6.67 5.36 12.81
C LYS A 116 5.92 5.16 11.49
N THR A 117 5.29 6.21 10.95
CA THR A 117 4.70 6.21 9.59
C THR A 117 5.68 6.70 8.51
N PHE A 118 6.95 6.86 8.85
CA PHE A 118 8.04 7.33 7.98
C PHE A 118 7.93 8.79 7.52
N LEU A 119 6.89 9.52 7.93
CA LEU A 119 6.62 10.90 7.50
C LEU A 119 7.69 11.91 7.91
N THR A 120 8.45 11.65 8.97
CA THR A 120 9.42 12.60 9.54
C THR A 120 10.85 12.10 9.61
N ASN A 121 11.10 10.79 9.50
CA ASN A 121 12.39 10.21 9.89
C ASN A 121 13.24 9.68 8.73
N SER A 122 12.67 9.45 7.56
CA SER A 122 13.41 8.93 6.43
C SER A 122 12.74 9.31 5.12
N GLU A 123 13.30 10.33 4.47
CA GLU A 123 12.85 10.74 3.14
C GLU A 123 12.99 9.57 2.15
N THR A 124 14.05 8.77 2.24
CA THR A 124 14.28 7.62 1.36
C THR A 124 13.29 6.47 1.55
N CYS A 125 12.98 6.09 2.81
CA CYS A 125 11.98 5.07 3.12
C CYS A 125 10.57 5.54 2.73
N TYR A 126 10.24 6.79 3.04
CA TYR A 126 8.94 7.34 2.63
C TYR A 126 8.80 7.50 1.12
N ASP A 127 9.88 7.84 0.41
CA ASP A 127 9.89 7.94 -1.04
C ASP A 127 9.72 6.57 -1.71
N SER A 128 10.45 5.55 -1.26
CA SER A 128 10.27 4.17 -1.74
C SER A 128 8.85 3.65 -1.46
N PHE A 129 8.31 3.89 -0.26
CA PHE A 129 6.91 3.58 0.08
C PHE A 129 5.90 4.26 -0.87
N LYS A 130 6.06 5.57 -1.11
CA LYS A 130 5.20 6.30 -2.07
C LYS A 130 5.30 5.74 -3.48
N LYS A 131 6.48 5.27 -3.91
CA LYS A 131 6.65 4.62 -5.21
C LYS A 131 5.88 3.32 -5.28
N VAL A 132 5.96 2.46 -4.26
CA VAL A 132 5.16 1.24 -4.16
C VAL A 132 3.66 1.56 -4.26
N LEU A 133 3.15 2.51 -3.48
CA LEU A 133 1.75 2.93 -3.54
C LEU A 133 1.33 3.48 -4.92
N SER A 134 2.21 4.23 -5.57
CA SER A 134 1.99 4.74 -6.93
C SER A 134 1.86 3.61 -7.95
N ILE A 135 2.70 2.58 -7.83
CA ILE A 135 2.67 1.41 -8.72
C ILE A 135 1.40 0.59 -8.49
N ILE A 136 0.98 0.37 -7.24
CA ILE A 136 -0.30 -0.27 -6.92
C ILE A 136 -1.46 0.52 -7.56
N THR A 137 -1.42 1.86 -7.49
CA THR A 137 -2.44 2.70 -8.14
C THR A 137 -2.44 2.50 -9.66
N LYS A 138 -1.27 2.49 -10.32
CA LYS A 138 -1.15 2.19 -11.76
C LYS A 138 -1.71 0.81 -12.10
N PHE A 139 -1.43 -0.19 -11.27
CA PHE A 139 -1.98 -1.53 -11.41
C PHE A 139 -3.51 -1.54 -11.34
N THR A 140 -4.12 -0.82 -10.39
CA THR A 140 -5.59 -0.72 -10.31
C THR A 140 -6.22 -0.12 -11.57
N THR A 141 -5.55 0.86 -12.19
CA THR A 141 -5.98 1.43 -13.47
C THR A 141 -5.87 0.41 -14.61
N LEU A 142 -4.76 -0.33 -14.68
CA LEU A 142 -4.58 -1.40 -15.66
C LEU A 142 -5.67 -2.48 -15.54
N GLN A 143 -5.99 -2.90 -14.31
CA GLN A 143 -7.06 -3.84 -14.03
C GLN A 143 -8.45 -3.28 -14.40
N THR A 144 -8.66 -1.97 -14.23
CA THR A 144 -9.89 -1.32 -14.65
C THR A 144 -10.06 -1.40 -16.16
N ASN A 145 -8.99 -1.17 -16.92
CA ASN A 145 -9.02 -1.26 -18.38
C ASN A 145 -9.35 -2.67 -18.87
N VAL A 146 -8.77 -3.72 -18.27
CA VAL A 146 -9.08 -5.10 -18.65
C VAL A 146 -10.51 -5.51 -18.25
N CYS A 147 -11.03 -5.00 -17.13
CA CYS A 147 -12.44 -5.18 -16.76
C CYS A 147 -13.39 -4.52 -17.76
N ILE A 148 -13.06 -3.32 -18.25
CA ILE A 148 -13.86 -2.63 -19.28
C ILE A 148 -13.86 -3.45 -20.58
N LEU A 149 -12.70 -3.98 -20.98
CA LEU A 149 -12.60 -4.88 -22.13
C LEU A 149 -13.45 -6.14 -21.95
N ALA A 150 -13.35 -6.81 -20.80
CA ALA A 150 -14.14 -8.00 -20.50
C ALA A 150 -15.64 -7.71 -20.54
N HIS A 151 -16.05 -6.57 -20.01
CA HIS A 151 -17.43 -6.12 -20.03
C HIS A 151 -17.93 -5.89 -21.47
N ALA A 152 -17.12 -5.24 -22.32
CA ALA A 152 -17.44 -5.03 -23.72
C ALA A 152 -17.60 -6.37 -24.47
N ILE A 153 -16.69 -7.32 -24.25
CA ILE A 153 -16.76 -8.67 -24.84
C ILE A 153 -18.04 -9.39 -24.41
N LYS A 154 -18.40 -9.31 -23.12
CA LYS A 154 -19.63 -9.93 -22.58
C LYS A 154 -20.90 -9.39 -23.23
N LYS A 155 -20.91 -8.11 -23.61
CA LYS A 155 -22.08 -7.43 -24.18
C LYS A 155 -22.28 -7.76 -25.66
N GLU A 156 -21.19 -8.04 -26.39
CA GLU A 156 -21.25 -8.37 -27.81
C GLU A 156 -21.73 -9.82 -28.02
N GLN A 157 -22.80 -10.00 -28.82
CA GLN A 157 -23.35 -11.33 -29.11
C GLN A 157 -22.57 -12.07 -30.20
N ILE A 158 -21.97 -11.35 -31.15
CA ILE A 158 -21.17 -11.91 -32.25
C ILE A 158 -19.92 -11.06 -32.44
N LEU A 159 -18.74 -11.64 -32.23
CA LEU A 159 -17.46 -10.98 -32.45
C LEU A 159 -17.06 -11.07 -33.93
N THR A 160 -16.81 -9.93 -34.57
CA THR A 160 -16.27 -9.85 -35.93
C THR A 160 -14.74 -9.83 -35.94
N ASP A 161 -14.12 -10.07 -37.10
CA ASP A 161 -12.64 -10.06 -37.24
C ASP A 161 -12.00 -8.74 -36.78
N SER A 162 -12.66 -7.61 -37.06
CA SER A 162 -12.20 -6.28 -36.58
C SER A 162 -12.16 -6.19 -35.05
N HIS A 163 -13.14 -6.80 -34.36
CA HIS A 163 -13.14 -6.87 -32.90
C HIS A 163 -11.97 -7.70 -32.37
N TYR A 164 -11.68 -8.84 -32.98
CA TYR A 164 -10.54 -9.68 -32.58
C TYR A 164 -9.20 -8.96 -32.72
N VAL A 165 -9.00 -8.21 -33.81
CA VAL A 165 -7.80 -7.39 -34.00
C VAL A 165 -7.65 -6.36 -32.87
N LYS A 166 -8.74 -5.67 -32.52
CA LYS A 166 -8.74 -4.69 -31.42
C LYS A 166 -8.48 -5.35 -30.07
N ILE A 167 -9.16 -6.46 -29.77
CA ILE A 167 -8.95 -7.23 -28.53
C ILE A 167 -7.49 -7.64 -28.40
N ASN A 168 -6.92 -8.27 -29.43
CA ASN A 168 -5.53 -8.73 -29.40
C ASN A 168 -4.53 -7.58 -29.17
N ARG A 169 -4.79 -6.40 -29.73
CA ARG A 169 -3.98 -5.21 -29.48
C ARG A 169 -4.06 -4.77 -28.01
N GLU A 170 -5.26 -4.70 -27.45
CA GLU A 170 -5.45 -4.33 -26.03
C GLU A 170 -4.83 -5.38 -25.09
N LEU A 171 -4.93 -6.68 -25.40
CA LEU A 171 -4.30 -7.75 -24.62
C LEU A 171 -2.77 -7.66 -24.67
N THR A 172 -2.21 -7.36 -25.84
CA THR A 172 -0.75 -7.15 -26.00
C THR A 172 -0.28 -5.94 -25.20
N ASN A 173 -1.01 -4.84 -25.26
CA ASN A 173 -0.73 -3.64 -24.46
C ASN A 173 -0.82 -3.93 -22.95
N TYR A 174 -1.86 -4.64 -22.53
CA TYR A 174 -2.03 -5.07 -21.14
C TYR A 174 -0.84 -5.90 -20.67
N LYS A 175 -0.40 -6.87 -21.47
CA LYS A 175 0.73 -7.74 -21.14
C LYS A 175 2.03 -6.95 -20.93
N THR A 176 2.33 -6.01 -21.83
CA THR A 176 3.51 -5.15 -21.71
C THR A 176 3.45 -4.30 -20.44
N GLN A 177 2.30 -3.70 -20.14
CA GLN A 177 2.12 -2.90 -18.93
C GLN A 177 2.18 -3.75 -17.66
N LEU A 178 1.58 -4.95 -17.66
CA LEU A 178 1.64 -5.88 -16.53
C LEU A 178 3.08 -6.27 -16.23
N ASN A 179 3.88 -6.56 -17.25
CA ASN A 179 5.30 -6.88 -17.09
C ASN A 179 6.08 -5.72 -16.47
N SER A 180 5.89 -4.51 -17.01
CA SER A 180 6.54 -3.31 -16.47
C SER A 180 6.15 -3.06 -15.02
N ILE A 181 4.85 -3.12 -14.71
CA ILE A 181 4.34 -2.89 -13.35
C ILE A 181 4.86 -3.94 -12.38
N ALA A 182 4.91 -5.21 -12.77
CA ALA A 182 5.42 -6.27 -11.90
C ALA A 182 6.91 -6.06 -11.57
N ASN A 183 7.72 -5.71 -12.58
CA ASN A 183 9.15 -5.45 -12.38
C ASN A 183 9.38 -4.21 -11.52
N ASP A 184 8.65 -3.13 -11.79
CA ASP A 184 8.71 -1.91 -11.00
C ASP A 184 8.29 -2.17 -9.54
N TYR A 185 7.21 -2.96 -9.35
CA TYR A 185 6.71 -3.31 -8.03
C TYR A 185 7.78 -4.08 -7.24
N LYS A 186 8.34 -5.15 -7.80
CA LYS A 186 9.42 -5.93 -7.15
C LYS A 186 10.59 -5.02 -6.77
N HIS A 187 11.11 -4.25 -7.72
CA HIS A 187 12.25 -3.36 -7.48
C HIS A 187 12.02 -2.35 -6.36
N TYR A 188 10.88 -1.63 -6.36
CA TYR A 188 10.60 -0.62 -5.34
C TYR A 188 10.16 -1.21 -4.02
N PHE A 189 9.58 -2.42 -4.02
CA PHE A 189 9.27 -3.17 -2.81
C PHE A 189 10.55 -3.61 -2.10
N ASP A 190 11.48 -4.23 -2.82
CA ASP A 190 12.80 -4.64 -2.29
C ASP A 190 13.57 -3.41 -1.76
N LEU A 191 13.52 -2.29 -2.49
CA LEU A 191 14.11 -1.03 -2.03
C LEU A 191 13.46 -0.54 -0.74
N PHE A 192 12.12 -0.59 -0.64
CA PHE A 192 11.40 -0.20 0.56
C PHE A 192 11.77 -1.08 1.75
N GLU A 193 11.85 -2.40 1.59
CA GLU A 193 12.27 -3.34 2.64
C GLU A 193 13.72 -3.07 3.08
N LYS A 194 14.62 -2.79 2.13
CA LYS A 194 15.99 -2.40 2.44
C LYS A 194 16.06 -1.09 3.23
N GLU A 195 15.28 -0.08 2.87
CA GLU A 195 15.23 1.18 3.64
C GLU A 195 14.58 0.96 5.02
N LEU A 196 13.56 0.12 5.11
CA LEU A 196 12.89 -0.23 6.37
C LEU A 196 13.83 -0.96 7.33
N SER A 197 14.63 -1.90 6.82
CA SER A 197 15.62 -2.63 7.64
C SER A 197 16.75 -1.74 8.16
N LYS A 198 17.13 -0.66 7.47
CA LYS A 198 18.07 0.34 7.99
C LYS A 198 17.51 1.09 9.20
N LEU A 199 16.20 1.32 9.24
CA LEU A 199 15.54 1.98 10.35
C LEU A 199 15.56 1.14 11.64
N LYS A 200 15.78 -0.17 11.52
CA LYS A 200 15.97 -1.13 12.63
C LYS A 200 17.18 -0.81 13.51
N ILE A 201 18.16 -0.05 13.02
CA ILE A 201 19.47 0.14 13.67
C ILE A 201 19.49 1.37 14.61
N HIS A 202 18.53 2.29 14.50
CA HIS A 202 18.66 3.61 15.12
C HIS A 202 17.54 4.04 16.09
N GLN A 203 16.48 3.27 16.29
CA GLN A 203 15.37 3.67 17.17
C GLN A 203 14.73 2.46 17.88
N ASP A 204 14.21 2.66 19.10
CA ASP A 204 13.17 1.84 19.78
C ASP A 204 11.84 1.75 18.98
N VAL A 205 11.89 2.08 17.70
CA VAL A 205 10.83 1.93 16.73
C VAL A 205 11.07 0.57 16.10
N ASN A 206 10.25 -0.39 16.49
CA ASN A 206 10.41 -1.76 16.08
C ASN A 206 9.46 -2.10 14.92
N PRO A 207 9.75 -1.73 13.65
CA PRO A 207 8.97 -2.22 12.51
C PRO A 207 9.27 -3.70 12.23
N ILE A 208 9.94 -4.41 13.15
CA ILE A 208 10.23 -5.84 13.06
C ILE A 208 8.95 -6.63 12.84
N SER A 209 7.86 -6.26 13.50
CA SER A 209 6.52 -6.77 13.25
C SER A 209 6.05 -6.54 11.82
N LEU A 210 6.17 -5.33 11.26
CA LEU A 210 5.83 -5.07 9.86
C LEU A 210 6.73 -5.91 8.93
N LEU A 211 8.04 -5.95 9.18
CA LEU A 211 8.98 -6.75 8.39
C LEU A 211 8.66 -8.25 8.48
N TYR A 212 8.34 -8.77 9.66
CA TYR A 212 7.88 -10.15 9.85
C TYR A 212 6.51 -10.41 9.23
N MET A 213 5.60 -9.43 9.21
CA MET A 213 4.30 -9.56 8.55
C MET A 213 4.46 -9.53 7.03
N LEU A 214 5.41 -8.74 6.51
CA LEU A 214 5.74 -8.70 5.09
C LEU A 214 6.46 -9.98 4.63
N ASP A 215 7.35 -10.52 5.46
CA ASP A 215 8.11 -11.74 5.20
C ASP A 215 7.55 -12.99 5.93
N PHE A 216 6.27 -13.00 6.31
CA PHE A 216 5.70 -14.05 7.19
C PHE A 216 5.78 -15.48 6.60
N ASN A 217 6.06 -15.61 5.30
CA ASN A 217 6.24 -16.91 4.62
C ASN A 217 7.66 -17.13 4.06
N GLU A 218 8.64 -16.30 4.45
CA GLU A 218 9.99 -16.29 3.87
C GLU A 218 10.00 -16.18 2.33
N TYR A 219 8.93 -15.66 1.73
CA TYR A 219 8.77 -15.69 0.27
C TYR A 219 9.80 -14.79 -0.41
N TYR A 220 10.08 -13.63 0.19
CA TYR A 220 11.05 -12.65 -0.32
C TYR A 220 12.49 -12.99 0.09
N SER A 221 12.68 -13.63 1.24
CA SER A 221 13.99 -14.16 1.66
C SER A 221 14.43 -15.38 0.83
N ASN A 222 13.52 -16.25 0.42
CA ASN A 222 13.83 -17.44 -0.39
C ASN A 222 14.01 -17.14 -1.89
N THR A 223 13.28 -16.17 -2.47
CA THR A 223 13.48 -15.82 -3.90
C THR A 223 14.83 -15.16 -4.19
N ASN A 224 15.50 -14.59 -3.17
CA ASN A 224 16.84 -14.03 -3.31
C ASN A 224 17.94 -15.11 -3.22
N GLN A 225 17.63 -16.34 -2.80
CA GLN A 225 18.58 -17.46 -2.78
C GLN A 225 18.60 -18.26 -4.09
N ASP A 226 17.56 -18.18 -4.90
CA ASP A 226 17.47 -18.87 -6.20
C ASP A 226 18.18 -18.10 -7.34
N ASP A 227 18.64 -16.87 -7.08
CA ASP A 227 19.34 -15.99 -8.02
C ASP A 227 20.88 -15.90 -7.75
N GLU A 228 21.43 -16.71 -6.83
CA GLU A 228 22.89 -16.92 -6.59
C GLU A 228 23.35 -18.32 -7.06
#